data_AF-A0A7W7HX69-F1
#
_entry.id   AF-A0A7W7HX69-F1
#
_cell.length_a   1.000
_cell.length_b   1.000
_cell.length_c   1.000
_cell.angle_alpha   90.00
_cell.angle_beta   90.00
_cell.angle_gamma   90.00
#
_symmetry.space_group_name_H-M   'P 1'
#
loop_
_entity.id
_entity.type
_entity.pdbx_description
1 polymer ?
#
loop_
_entity_poly.entity_id
_entity_poly.type
_entity_poly.pdbx_seq_one_letter_code
_entity_poly.pdbx_strand_id
1 'polypeptide(L)'
;MKTKTATPAPARQLYCSPLFDRRRRYAEQRGLSWYVLSAEHGLVAPDTLLEPYDVDLSEQTNQYRGAWAQWVVAKLRQIDGDLAGRRVEIHAGDAYATTLVPLLSAAGADVRRPLARLSMGRQLAWYDDVNKPDAAAPFAELTILDGPHSLPPFSHRWPDGPEEFDGGAALVVQNGVSRHHIRIGTGVRAAYGRDRRRMVVWVDGRPVAGGFGTDDHAHTRRLASTVKDADGRPLGPADPLPVHYLGFPLVRLADVVTGPGPRDAMAVHLPEADTAAWAAYAVARLRTSQSDVPATARRRTPGPTSRGRRRWWGNSWRTGAGTPKNRRESPSGTRPTRLPTRWCSETRSPSFSRSSSTRESPPSGPGGHRTICGNGWDISTRRRSPPTRARSPMRWRGLRRCTGT
;
A
#
# COMPACT_ATOMS: atom_id res chain seq x y z
N MET A 1 -11.53 0.63 24.45
CA MET A 1 -11.99 1.90 23.83
C MET A 1 -12.35 1.63 22.38
N LYS A 2 -13.58 1.96 21.97
CA LYS A 2 -14.02 1.91 20.56
C LYS A 2 -13.31 3.06 19.83
N THR A 3 -12.11 2.83 19.29
CA THR A 3 -11.33 3.90 18.66
C THR A 3 -11.83 4.11 17.23
N LYS A 4 -12.84 4.97 17.08
CA LYS A 4 -13.19 5.62 15.81
C LYS A 4 -12.80 7.10 15.87
N THR A 5 -12.52 7.72 14.73
CA THR A 5 -12.28 9.17 14.69
C THR A 5 -13.55 9.94 15.08
N ALA A 6 -13.39 11.14 15.65
CA ALA A 6 -14.52 12.01 16.03
C ALA A 6 -15.11 12.79 14.84
N THR A 7 -14.46 12.71 13.67
CA THR A 7 -14.85 13.41 12.44
C THR A 7 -15.07 12.40 11.32
N PRO A 8 -15.86 12.76 10.28
CA PRO A 8 -16.01 11.95 9.09
C PRO A 8 -14.65 11.61 8.46
N ALA A 9 -14.47 10.36 8.08
CA ALA A 9 -13.22 9.87 7.50
C ALA A 9 -13.50 8.71 6.53
N PRO A 10 -12.62 8.44 5.55
CA PRO A 10 -12.68 7.22 4.76
C PRO A 10 -12.74 5.99 5.68
N ALA A 11 -13.52 4.97 5.32
CA ALA A 11 -13.72 3.78 6.16
C ALA A 11 -12.41 3.11 6.61
N ARG A 12 -11.36 3.15 5.77
CA ARG A 12 -10.01 2.65 6.09
C ARG A 12 -9.25 3.44 7.17
N GLN A 13 -9.69 4.66 7.46
CA GLN A 13 -9.13 5.59 8.44
C GLN A 13 -10.07 5.82 9.63
N LEU A 14 -11.37 5.54 9.46
CA LEU A 14 -12.38 5.71 10.50
C LEU A 14 -12.05 4.87 11.74
N TYR A 15 -11.47 3.67 11.57
CA TYR A 15 -11.10 2.79 12.68
C TYR A 15 -9.60 2.84 12.95
N CYS A 16 -9.22 3.10 14.21
CA CYS A 16 -7.82 3.28 14.61
C CYS A 16 -7.37 2.31 15.70
N SER A 17 -7.98 1.12 15.79
CA SER A 17 -7.52 0.09 16.70
C SER A 17 -6.26 -0.63 16.14
N PRO A 18 -5.30 -1.04 17.00
CA PRO A 18 -4.09 -1.75 16.53
C PRO A 18 -4.38 -3.00 15.70
N LEU A 19 -5.45 -3.72 16.05
CA LEU A 19 -5.87 -4.93 15.35
C LEU A 19 -6.45 -4.62 13.95
N PHE A 20 -7.23 -3.54 13.83
CA PHE A 20 -7.73 -3.08 12.53
C PHE A 20 -6.59 -2.60 11.65
N ASP A 21 -5.63 -1.86 12.20
CA ASP A 21 -4.45 -1.42 11.47
C ASP A 21 -3.66 -2.60 10.88
N ARG A 22 -3.47 -3.69 11.65
CA ARG A 22 -2.81 -4.90 11.17
C ARG A 22 -3.62 -5.64 10.10
N ARG A 23 -4.95 -5.72 10.26
CA ARG A 23 -5.89 -6.26 9.26
C ARG A 23 -5.81 -5.51 7.94
N ARG A 24 -5.87 -4.18 8.01
CA ARG A 24 -5.77 -3.29 6.86
C ARG A 24 -4.45 -3.49 6.13
N ARG A 25 -3.32 -3.43 6.87
CA ARG A 25 -1.99 -3.63 6.30
C ARG A 25 -1.84 -4.99 5.61
N TYR A 26 -2.35 -6.06 6.20
CA TYR A 26 -2.32 -7.40 5.60
C TYR A 26 -3.06 -7.46 4.26
N ALA A 27 -4.25 -6.85 4.18
CA ALA A 27 -5.02 -6.81 2.94
C ALA A 27 -4.35 -5.93 1.87
N GLU A 28 -3.87 -4.74 2.26
CA GLU A 28 -3.17 -3.79 1.36
C GLU A 28 -1.87 -4.38 0.81
N GLN A 29 -1.07 -5.06 1.63
CA GLN A 29 0.21 -5.66 1.22
C GLN A 29 0.05 -6.77 0.18
N ARG A 30 -1.08 -7.50 0.21
CA ARG A 30 -1.36 -8.57 -0.75
C ARG A 30 -2.01 -8.09 -2.04
N GLY A 31 -2.31 -6.79 -2.16
CA GLY A 31 -2.96 -6.22 -3.34
C GLY A 31 -4.37 -6.77 -3.60
N LEU A 32 -5.01 -7.38 -2.59
CA LEU A 32 -6.35 -7.94 -2.71
C LEU A 32 -7.39 -6.83 -2.53
N SER A 33 -8.48 -6.86 -3.30
CA SER A 33 -9.60 -5.97 -2.99
C SER A 33 -10.19 -6.37 -1.64
N TRP A 34 -10.41 -5.37 -0.81
CA TRP A 34 -10.84 -5.56 0.56
C TRP A 34 -11.94 -4.59 0.94
N TYR A 35 -12.73 -4.98 1.92
CA TYR A 35 -13.89 -4.22 2.40
C TYR A 35 -13.94 -4.22 3.92
N VAL A 36 -14.54 -3.17 4.47
CA VAL A 36 -14.81 -3.06 5.90
C VAL A 36 -16.21 -3.58 6.21
N LEU A 37 -16.32 -4.46 7.21
CA LEU A 37 -17.59 -4.81 7.82
C LEU A 37 -17.97 -3.78 8.87
N SER A 38 -19.03 -3.05 8.56
CA SER A 38 -19.69 -2.08 9.42
C SER A 38 -20.98 -2.69 9.96
N ALA A 39 -21.18 -2.63 11.28
CA ALA A 39 -22.45 -3.05 11.88
C ALA A 39 -23.65 -2.27 11.32
N GLU A 40 -23.47 -1.00 10.98
CA GLU A 40 -24.52 -0.12 10.48
C GLU A 40 -24.61 -0.11 8.95
N HIS A 41 -23.47 -0.02 8.26
CA HIS A 41 -23.40 0.16 6.81
C HIS A 41 -23.07 -1.13 6.04
N GLY A 42 -23.00 -2.26 6.73
CA GLY A 42 -22.80 -3.58 6.11
C GLY A 42 -21.40 -3.73 5.54
N LEU A 43 -21.30 -3.81 4.21
CA LEU A 43 -20.03 -3.92 3.49
C LEU A 43 -19.63 -2.57 2.91
N VAL A 44 -18.46 -2.04 3.28
CA VAL A 44 -18.03 -0.68 2.89
C VAL A 44 -16.68 -0.72 2.20
N ALA A 45 -16.52 0.05 1.12
CA ALA A 45 -15.23 0.17 0.43
C ALA A 45 -14.25 1.03 1.25
N PRO A 46 -12.93 0.78 1.17
CA PRO A 46 -11.92 1.47 1.97
C PRO A 46 -11.98 2.99 1.90
N ASP A 47 -12.29 3.53 0.72
CA ASP A 47 -12.31 4.96 0.44
C ASP A 47 -13.69 5.63 0.62
N THR A 48 -14.72 4.88 1.01
CA THR A 48 -16.04 5.45 1.30
C THR A 48 -15.95 6.34 2.54
N LEU A 49 -16.32 7.61 2.39
CA LEU A 49 -16.44 8.55 3.50
C LEU A 49 -17.59 8.12 4.43
N LEU A 50 -17.30 7.96 5.71
CA LEU A 50 -18.28 7.60 6.74
C LEU A 50 -18.23 8.59 7.88
N GLU A 51 -19.40 8.90 8.44
CA GLU A 51 -19.50 9.62 9.70
C GLU A 51 -19.26 8.66 10.89
N PRO A 52 -18.78 9.16 12.04
CA PRO A 52 -18.66 8.35 13.25
C PRO A 52 -20.04 7.87 13.72
N TYR A 53 -20.12 6.60 14.12
CA TYR A 53 -21.35 5.98 14.57
C TYR A 53 -21.09 4.98 15.70
N ASP A 54 -22.10 4.64 16.50
CA ASP A 54 -21.97 3.72 17.63
C ASP A 54 -22.97 2.55 17.59
N VAL A 55 -22.90 1.77 16.51
CA VAL A 55 -23.63 0.50 16.40
C VAL A 55 -22.64 -0.64 16.60
N ASP A 56 -22.91 -1.49 17.59
CA ASP A 56 -22.22 -2.76 17.80
C ASP A 56 -23.12 -3.93 17.39
N LEU A 57 -22.66 -4.72 16.41
CA LEU A 57 -23.42 -5.87 15.91
C LEU A 57 -23.64 -6.93 17.01
N SER A 58 -22.75 -7.02 18.01
CA SER A 58 -22.86 -7.97 19.13
C SER A 58 -23.96 -7.62 20.14
N GLU A 59 -24.50 -6.41 20.10
CA GLU A 59 -25.63 -5.97 20.91
C GLU A 59 -26.97 -6.13 20.17
N GLN A 60 -26.92 -6.38 18.86
CA GLN A 60 -28.12 -6.50 18.02
C GLN A 60 -28.80 -7.87 18.14
N THR A 61 -30.09 -7.92 17.80
CA THR A 61 -30.90 -9.14 17.79
C THR A 61 -30.46 -10.13 16.70
N ASN A 62 -30.77 -11.41 16.88
CA ASN A 62 -30.49 -12.43 15.85
C ASN A 62 -31.16 -12.12 14.51
N GLN A 63 -32.36 -11.53 14.54
CA GLN A 63 -33.07 -11.10 13.33
C GLN A 63 -32.31 -9.99 12.60
N TYR A 64 -31.83 -8.97 13.34
CA TYR A 64 -31.00 -7.90 12.76
C TYR A 64 -29.72 -8.46 12.15
N ARG A 65 -28.99 -9.32 12.87
CA ARG A 65 -27.76 -9.94 12.36
C ARG A 65 -27.99 -10.79 11.11
N GLY A 66 -29.14 -11.46 11.03
CA GLY A 66 -29.55 -12.23 9.86
C GLY A 66 -29.81 -11.34 8.64
N ALA A 67 -30.61 -10.28 8.81
CA ALA A 67 -30.89 -9.30 7.74
C ALA A 67 -29.62 -8.57 7.30
N TRP A 68 -28.79 -8.15 8.26
CA TRP A 68 -27.49 -7.55 8.03
C TRP A 68 -26.59 -8.47 7.20
N ALA A 69 -26.50 -9.77 7.54
CA ALA A 69 -25.66 -10.72 6.83
C ALA A 69 -26.16 -10.96 5.39
N GLN A 70 -27.47 -11.06 5.19
CA GLN A 70 -28.07 -11.16 3.85
C GLN A 70 -27.75 -9.93 3.00
N TRP A 71 -27.86 -8.73 3.58
CA TRP A 71 -27.53 -7.49 2.90
C TRP A 71 -26.05 -7.39 2.52
N VAL A 72 -25.14 -7.80 3.40
CA VAL A 72 -23.70 -7.87 3.10
C VAL A 72 -23.40 -8.80 1.93
N VAL A 73 -23.99 -10.01 1.90
CA VAL A 73 -23.78 -10.96 0.80
C VAL A 73 -24.37 -10.44 -0.51
N ALA A 74 -25.55 -9.80 -0.46
CA ALA A 74 -26.14 -9.16 -1.64
C ALA A 74 -25.26 -8.04 -2.19
N LYS A 75 -24.70 -7.19 -1.32
CA LYS A 75 -23.78 -6.11 -1.72
C LYS A 75 -22.47 -6.66 -2.28
N LEU A 76 -21.94 -7.73 -1.70
CA LEU A 76 -20.76 -8.41 -2.24
C LEU A 76 -21.03 -8.96 -3.63
N ARG A 77 -22.18 -9.63 -3.84
CA ARG A 77 -22.61 -10.11 -5.17
C ARG A 77 -22.81 -8.99 -6.18
N GLN A 78 -23.31 -7.84 -5.76
CA GLN A 78 -23.46 -6.69 -6.63
C GLN A 78 -22.11 -6.15 -7.13
N ILE A 79 -21.09 -6.18 -6.26
CA ILE A 79 -19.75 -5.66 -6.59
C ILE A 79 -18.95 -6.68 -7.40
N ASP A 80 -18.96 -7.94 -6.95
CA ASP A 80 -18.06 -8.98 -7.45
C ASP A 80 -18.76 -9.94 -8.43
N GLY A 81 -20.09 -9.93 -8.52
CA GLY A 81 -20.86 -10.87 -9.34
C GLY A 81 -21.08 -12.21 -8.62
N ASP A 82 -21.04 -13.31 -9.38
CA ASP A 82 -21.16 -14.65 -8.80
C ASP A 82 -19.99 -14.97 -7.85
N LEU A 83 -20.33 -15.58 -6.71
CA LEU A 83 -19.39 -15.94 -5.65
C LEU A 83 -18.94 -17.41 -5.72
N ALA A 84 -19.53 -18.21 -6.61
CA ALA A 84 -19.14 -19.61 -6.80
C ALA A 84 -17.64 -19.74 -7.10
N GLY A 85 -16.95 -20.56 -6.32
CA GLY A 85 -15.51 -20.81 -6.45
C GLY A 85 -14.60 -19.65 -6.02
N ARG A 86 -15.15 -18.52 -5.54
CA ARG A 86 -14.34 -17.40 -5.05
C ARG A 86 -13.86 -17.63 -3.63
N ARG A 87 -12.63 -17.21 -3.34
CA ARG A 87 -12.09 -17.25 -1.98
C ARG A 87 -12.38 -15.95 -1.24
N VAL A 88 -13.04 -16.07 -0.08
CA VAL A 88 -13.36 -14.94 0.81
C VAL A 88 -12.74 -15.17 2.17
N GLU A 89 -11.72 -14.38 2.52
CA GLU A 89 -11.12 -14.41 3.86
C GLU A 89 -11.85 -13.43 4.79
N ILE A 90 -12.28 -13.86 5.98
CA ILE A 90 -12.93 -13.00 6.98
C ILE A 90 -11.98 -12.77 8.16
N HIS A 91 -11.52 -11.52 8.27
CA HIS A 91 -10.69 -10.97 9.33
C HIS A 91 -11.55 -10.09 10.25
N ALA A 92 -12.62 -10.68 10.79
CA ALA A 92 -13.55 -10.05 11.72
C ALA A 92 -13.85 -10.97 12.90
N GLY A 93 -14.32 -10.40 14.01
CA GLY A 93 -14.72 -11.17 15.19
C GLY A 93 -15.94 -12.06 14.95
N ASP A 94 -16.17 -13.02 15.84
CA ASP A 94 -17.23 -14.03 15.70
C ASP A 94 -18.64 -13.42 15.55
N ALA A 95 -18.90 -12.27 16.17
CA ALA A 95 -20.18 -11.56 16.05
C ALA A 95 -20.56 -11.24 14.60
N TYR A 96 -19.56 -11.01 13.73
CA TYR A 96 -19.75 -10.76 12.30
C TYR A 96 -19.69 -12.07 11.49
N ALA A 97 -18.70 -12.91 11.79
CA ALA A 97 -18.43 -14.08 10.96
C ALA A 97 -19.49 -15.17 11.07
N THR A 98 -20.08 -15.37 12.26
CA THR A 98 -20.98 -16.51 12.53
C THR A 98 -22.23 -16.48 11.64
N THR A 99 -22.76 -15.29 11.34
CA THR A 99 -23.94 -15.15 10.46
C THR A 99 -23.58 -15.07 8.97
N LEU A 100 -22.37 -14.59 8.63
CA LEU A 100 -21.92 -14.46 7.24
C LEU A 100 -21.46 -15.78 6.61
N VAL A 101 -20.72 -16.61 7.35
CA VAL A 101 -20.11 -17.84 6.83
C VAL A 101 -21.14 -18.77 6.18
N PRO A 102 -22.31 -19.07 6.79
CA PRO A 102 -23.29 -19.95 6.17
C PRO A 102 -23.82 -19.40 4.84
N LEU A 103 -24.09 -18.08 4.76
CA LEU A 103 -24.64 -17.45 3.56
C LEU A 103 -23.62 -17.38 2.42
N LEU A 104 -22.36 -17.08 2.72
CA LEU A 104 -21.27 -17.08 1.73
C LEU A 104 -20.97 -18.50 1.23
N SER A 105 -20.99 -19.50 2.11
CA SER A 105 -20.78 -20.90 1.74
C SER A 105 -21.94 -21.42 0.88
N ALA A 106 -23.18 -21.08 1.23
CA ALA A 106 -24.37 -21.39 0.42
C ALA A 106 -24.34 -20.69 -0.96
N ALA A 107 -23.62 -19.57 -1.08
CA ALA A 107 -23.34 -18.89 -2.34
C ALA A 107 -22.21 -19.53 -3.15
N GLY A 108 -21.59 -20.62 -2.68
CA GLY A 108 -20.52 -21.34 -3.37
C GLY A 108 -19.12 -20.78 -3.14
N ALA A 109 -18.93 -19.85 -2.19
CA ALA A 109 -17.61 -19.29 -1.89
C ALA A 109 -16.76 -20.20 -0.99
N ASP A 110 -15.45 -20.22 -1.21
CA ASP A 110 -14.44 -20.79 -0.31
C ASP A 110 -14.15 -19.78 0.82
N VAL A 111 -14.87 -19.91 1.95
CA VAL A 111 -14.75 -18.98 3.07
C VAL A 111 -13.63 -19.39 4.01
N ARG A 112 -12.65 -18.49 4.24
CA ARG A 112 -11.53 -18.71 5.16
C ARG A 112 -11.63 -17.80 6.36
N ARG A 113 -11.25 -18.31 7.53
CA ARG A 113 -11.17 -17.54 8.77
C ARG A 113 -9.82 -17.80 9.45
N PRO A 114 -8.71 -17.25 8.92
CA PRO A 114 -7.36 -17.60 9.36
C PRO A 114 -7.11 -17.38 10.85
N LEU A 115 -7.87 -16.48 11.46
CA LEU A 115 -7.71 -16.05 12.84
C LEU A 115 -8.82 -16.53 13.79
N ALA A 116 -9.71 -17.40 13.32
CA ALA A 116 -10.77 -17.94 14.17
C ALA A 116 -10.16 -18.59 15.42
N ARG A 117 -10.75 -18.33 16.59
CA ARG A 117 -10.35 -18.90 17.90
C ARG A 117 -8.96 -18.46 18.41
N LEU A 118 -8.28 -17.52 17.75
CA LEU A 118 -7.05 -16.94 18.27
C LEU A 118 -7.38 -15.76 19.19
N SER A 119 -6.70 -15.70 20.34
CA SER A 119 -6.76 -14.53 21.23
C SER A 119 -6.22 -13.29 20.53
N MET A 120 -6.66 -12.10 20.94
CA MET A 120 -6.23 -10.83 20.33
C MET A 120 -4.71 -10.69 20.20
N GLY A 121 -3.95 -11.05 21.25
CA GLY A 121 -2.47 -11.05 21.19
C GLY A 121 -1.90 -12.02 20.16
N ARG A 122 -2.47 -13.23 20.03
CA ARG A 122 -2.06 -14.20 19.00
C ARG A 122 -2.44 -13.77 17.59
N GLN A 123 -3.55 -13.05 17.42
CA GLN A 123 -3.90 -12.45 16.13
C GLN A 123 -2.90 -11.37 15.73
N LEU A 124 -2.50 -10.49 16.65
CA LEU A 124 -1.49 -9.47 16.39
C LEU A 124 -0.15 -10.12 16.00
N ALA A 125 0.30 -11.12 16.78
CA ALA A 125 1.52 -11.87 16.46
C ALA A 125 1.44 -12.59 15.11
N TRP A 126 0.28 -13.17 14.77
CA TRP A 126 0.08 -13.77 13.45
C TRP A 126 0.26 -12.75 12.33
N TYR A 127 -0.32 -11.55 12.45
CA TYR A 127 -0.09 -10.48 11.46
C TYR A 127 1.36 -10.02 11.40
N ASP A 128 2.06 -9.96 12.53
CA ASP A 128 3.48 -9.61 12.54
C ASP A 128 4.31 -10.68 11.81
N ASP A 129 3.92 -11.96 11.94
CA ASP A 129 4.57 -13.10 11.30
C ASP A 129 4.25 -13.23 9.80
N VAL A 130 2.98 -13.09 9.40
CA VAL A 130 2.61 -13.17 7.96
C VAL A 130 2.91 -11.89 7.17
N ASN A 131 3.09 -10.75 7.86
CA ASN A 131 3.64 -9.54 7.26
C ASN A 131 5.18 -9.52 7.35
N LYS A 132 5.79 -10.52 7.99
CA LYS A 132 7.21 -10.75 7.86
C LYS A 132 7.43 -11.17 6.39
N PRO A 133 8.35 -10.54 5.66
CA PRO A 133 8.64 -10.96 4.30
C PRO A 133 8.97 -12.45 4.28
N ASP A 134 8.37 -13.18 3.34
CA ASP A 134 8.42 -14.63 3.20
C ASP A 134 9.87 -15.14 3.27
N ALA A 135 10.11 -16.29 3.89
CA ALA A 135 11.46 -16.84 4.15
C ALA A 135 12.23 -17.24 2.87
N ALA A 136 11.63 -17.14 1.68
CA ALA A 136 12.35 -17.02 0.40
C ALA A 136 12.83 -15.56 0.16
N ALA A 137 13.25 -14.90 1.23
CA ALA A 137 13.54 -13.50 1.25
C ALA A 137 14.92 -13.24 0.60
N PRO A 138 15.08 -12.16 -0.16
CA PRO A 138 16.40 -11.61 -0.53
C PRO A 138 17.23 -11.19 0.72
N PHE A 139 16.62 -11.26 1.90
CA PHE A 139 17.21 -11.02 3.22
C PHE A 139 17.87 -12.26 3.85
N ALA A 140 17.63 -13.47 3.34
CA ALA A 140 18.08 -14.70 4.00
C ALA A 140 19.61 -14.81 4.14
N GLU A 141 20.34 -14.24 3.18
CA GLU A 141 21.80 -14.17 3.23
C GLU A 141 22.33 -12.91 3.95
N LEU A 142 21.47 -11.99 4.39
CA LEU A 142 21.88 -10.71 4.96
C LEU A 142 21.80 -10.72 6.49
N THR A 143 22.95 -10.65 7.14
CA THR A 143 23.10 -10.52 8.60
C THR A 143 23.47 -9.09 8.96
N ILE A 144 22.75 -8.47 9.88
CA ILE A 144 23.14 -7.16 10.44
C ILE A 144 24.24 -7.41 11.48
N LEU A 145 25.42 -6.84 11.25
CA LEU A 145 26.55 -6.93 12.16
C LEU A 145 26.59 -5.76 13.15
N ASP A 146 26.09 -4.59 12.74
CA ASP A 146 26.04 -3.37 13.56
C ASP A 146 24.92 -2.43 13.08
N GLY A 147 24.27 -1.70 14.00
CA GLY A 147 23.13 -0.81 13.73
C GLY A 147 21.76 -1.51 13.67
N PRO A 148 20.72 -0.84 13.13
CA PRO A 148 20.73 0.50 12.54
C PRO A 148 20.89 1.61 13.59
N HIS A 149 21.88 2.48 13.38
CA HIS A 149 22.12 3.69 14.17
C HIS A 149 21.49 4.89 13.49
N SER A 150 20.74 5.71 14.22
CA SER A 150 20.17 6.96 13.69
C SER A 150 21.27 7.95 13.30
N LEU A 151 21.11 8.58 12.15
CA LEU A 151 21.98 9.65 11.68
C LEU A 151 21.29 11.01 11.81
N PRO A 152 22.00 12.04 12.30
CA PRO A 152 21.50 13.41 12.26
C PRO A 152 21.40 13.91 10.81
N PRO A 153 20.76 15.07 10.57
CA PRO A 153 20.76 15.72 9.27
C PRO A 153 22.18 15.83 8.68
N PHE A 154 22.32 15.62 7.37
CA PHE A 154 23.61 15.68 6.69
C PHE A 154 23.49 16.10 5.23
N SER A 155 24.57 16.64 4.68
CA SER A 155 24.67 17.01 3.26
C SER A 155 25.45 15.96 2.47
N HIS A 156 25.06 15.72 1.22
CA HIS A 156 25.85 14.97 0.25
C HIS A 156 26.06 15.78 -1.03
N ARG A 157 27.31 15.87 -1.49
CA ARG A 157 27.67 16.58 -2.71
C ARG A 157 27.59 15.66 -3.93
N TRP A 158 26.59 15.87 -4.77
CA TRP A 158 26.49 15.28 -6.10
C TRP A 158 27.32 16.09 -7.13
N PRO A 159 27.56 15.53 -8.33
CA PRO A 159 28.17 16.29 -9.42
C PRO A 159 27.44 17.59 -9.76
N ASP A 160 26.10 17.58 -9.64
CA ASP A 160 25.24 18.73 -9.96
C ASP A 160 25.00 19.68 -8.77
N GLY A 161 25.54 19.38 -7.58
CA GLY A 161 25.38 20.21 -6.38
C GLY A 161 25.11 19.43 -5.10
N PRO A 162 25.08 20.10 -3.94
CA PRO A 162 24.73 19.49 -2.67
C PRO A 162 23.23 19.13 -2.60
N GLU A 163 22.91 18.02 -1.92
CA GLU A 163 21.56 17.65 -1.48
C GLU A 163 21.58 17.49 0.04
N GLU A 164 20.61 18.11 0.71
CA GLU A 164 20.42 18.03 2.14
C GLU A 164 19.47 16.88 2.49
N PHE A 165 19.84 16.09 3.50
CA PHE A 165 19.06 15.01 4.05
C PHE A 165 18.66 15.37 5.48
N ASP A 166 17.38 15.20 5.81
CA ASP A 166 16.84 15.46 7.16
C ASP A 166 17.31 14.43 8.21
N GLY A 167 17.97 13.36 7.78
CA GLY A 167 18.60 12.37 8.64
C GLY A 167 18.71 11.03 7.94
N GLY A 168 18.80 9.96 8.72
CA GLY A 168 18.72 8.60 8.18
C GLY A 168 19.27 7.55 9.14
N ALA A 169 19.92 6.52 8.59
CA ALA A 169 20.46 5.42 9.37
C ALA A 169 21.80 4.92 8.83
N ALA A 170 22.66 4.41 9.70
CA ALA A 170 23.86 3.67 9.35
C ALA A 170 23.80 2.26 9.90
N LEU A 171 24.26 1.27 9.12
CA LEU A 171 24.35 -0.12 9.55
C LEU A 171 25.49 -0.82 8.81
N VAL A 172 26.03 -1.86 9.43
CA VAL A 172 26.98 -2.78 8.81
C VAL A 172 26.28 -4.09 8.61
N VAL A 173 26.33 -4.60 7.37
CA VAL A 173 25.67 -5.84 7.00
C VAL A 173 26.68 -6.80 6.40
N GLN A 174 26.43 -8.09 6.56
CA GLN A 174 27.14 -9.17 5.90
C GLN A 174 26.19 -9.87 4.94
N ASN A 175 26.58 -10.03 3.68
CA ASN A 175 25.88 -10.84 2.68
C ASN A 175 26.82 -11.92 2.16
N GLY A 176 26.57 -13.18 2.56
CA GLY A 176 27.53 -14.27 2.34
C GLY A 176 28.88 -13.98 3.02
N VAL A 177 29.95 -13.89 2.23
CA VAL A 177 31.31 -13.55 2.70
C VAL A 177 31.62 -12.06 2.66
N SER A 178 30.76 -11.25 2.04
CA SER A 178 31.01 -9.82 1.85
C SER A 178 30.42 -9.00 2.99
N ARG A 179 31.23 -8.09 3.53
CA ARG A 179 30.81 -7.10 4.53
C ARG A 179 30.63 -5.75 3.85
N HIS A 180 29.54 -5.06 4.14
CA HIS A 180 29.18 -3.77 3.55
C HIS A 180 28.82 -2.75 4.61
N HIS A 181 29.30 -1.52 4.41
CA HIS A 181 28.91 -0.35 5.19
C HIS A 181 27.76 0.34 4.48
N ILE A 182 26.59 0.35 5.14
CA ILE A 182 25.37 0.93 4.59
C ILE A 182 25.11 2.27 5.27
N ARG A 183 24.85 3.28 4.45
CA ARG A 183 24.30 4.55 4.90
C ARG A 183 23.01 4.82 4.16
N ILE A 184 21.96 5.17 4.88
CA ILE A 184 20.66 5.55 4.34
C ILE A 184 20.45 7.01 4.69
N GLY A 185 20.06 7.81 3.69
CA GLY A 185 19.68 9.20 3.86
C GLY A 185 18.23 9.38 3.44
N THR A 186 17.47 10.09 4.25
CA THR A 186 16.10 10.47 3.94
C THR A 186 15.97 11.96 3.73
N GLY A 187 15.11 12.36 2.79
CA GLY A 187 15.03 13.70 2.24
C GLY A 187 13.60 14.03 1.77
N VAL A 188 13.46 15.19 1.14
CA VAL A 188 12.34 15.50 0.24
C VAL A 188 12.93 15.98 -1.08
N ARG A 189 12.40 15.50 -2.20
CA ARG A 189 12.85 15.90 -3.53
C ARG A 189 11.70 15.86 -4.53
N ALA A 190 11.69 16.82 -5.46
CA ALA A 190 10.78 16.78 -6.60
C ALA A 190 11.05 15.53 -7.45
N ALA A 191 10.02 14.68 -7.62
CA ALA A 191 10.06 13.47 -8.43
C ALA A 191 8.66 13.17 -8.98
N TYR A 192 8.57 12.81 -10.27
CA TYR A 192 7.30 12.54 -10.95
C TYR A 192 6.32 13.72 -10.82
N GLY A 193 6.81 14.94 -11.01
CA GLY A 193 5.99 16.16 -11.07
C GLY A 193 5.55 16.75 -9.72
N ARG A 194 6.00 16.22 -8.59
CA ARG A 194 5.73 16.78 -7.25
C ARG A 194 6.80 16.46 -6.22
N ASP A 195 6.80 17.17 -5.11
CA ASP A 195 7.67 16.84 -3.98
C ASP A 195 7.25 15.51 -3.34
N ARG A 196 8.22 14.62 -3.15
CA ARG A 196 8.02 13.29 -2.57
C ARG A 196 9.08 13.04 -1.51
N ARG A 197 8.72 12.20 -0.53
CA ARG A 197 9.71 11.62 0.39
C ARG A 197 10.81 10.98 -0.43
N ARG A 198 12.07 11.27 -0.12
CA ARG A 198 13.24 10.76 -0.82
C ARG A 198 14.01 9.83 0.11
N MET A 199 14.54 8.75 -0.45
CA MET A 199 15.54 7.93 0.21
C MET A 199 16.70 7.63 -0.74
N VAL A 200 17.93 7.65 -0.22
CA VAL A 200 19.13 7.20 -0.92
C VAL A 200 19.86 6.21 -0.03
N VAL A 201 20.32 5.11 -0.63
CA VAL A 201 21.11 4.09 0.06
C VAL A 201 22.50 4.05 -0.57
N TRP A 202 23.51 4.33 0.25
CA TRP A 202 24.91 4.17 -0.08
C TRP A 202 25.41 2.82 0.44
N VAL A 203 26.17 2.12 -0.39
CA VAL A 203 26.90 0.90 -0.04
C VAL A 203 28.39 1.21 -0.24
N ASP A 204 29.19 1.07 0.82
CA ASP A 204 30.63 1.34 0.82
C ASP A 204 30.96 2.74 0.24
N GLY A 205 30.17 3.73 0.67
CA GLY A 205 30.30 5.14 0.27
C GLY A 205 29.74 5.48 -1.12
N ARG A 206 29.24 4.50 -1.89
CA ARG A 206 28.70 4.71 -3.23
C ARG A 206 27.17 4.70 -3.22
N PRO A 207 26.48 5.67 -3.84
CA PRO A 207 25.02 5.64 -3.95
C PRO A 207 24.60 4.53 -4.90
N VAL A 208 23.93 3.49 -4.40
CA VAL A 208 23.55 2.31 -5.18
C VAL A 208 22.06 2.27 -5.50
N ALA A 209 21.24 2.64 -4.52
CA ALA A 209 19.79 2.62 -4.64
C ALA A 209 19.19 3.94 -4.17
N GLY A 210 17.99 4.24 -4.66
CA GLY A 210 17.22 5.35 -4.14
C GLY A 210 15.74 5.18 -4.43
N GLY A 211 14.93 5.49 -3.43
CA GLY A 211 13.47 5.41 -3.49
C GLY A 211 12.80 6.78 -3.39
N PHE A 212 11.52 6.81 -3.72
CA PHE A 212 10.64 7.96 -3.56
C PHE A 212 9.28 7.53 -3.05
N GLY A 213 8.61 8.39 -2.28
CA GLY A 213 7.28 8.12 -1.73
C GLY A 213 6.27 7.80 -2.81
N THR A 214 5.52 6.71 -2.61
CA THR A 214 4.34 6.37 -3.40
C THR A 214 3.25 7.42 -3.21
N ASP A 215 2.21 7.37 -4.05
CA ASP A 215 1.12 8.34 -3.99
C ASP A 215 0.35 8.31 -2.67
N ASP A 216 0.32 7.16 -2.01
CA ASP A 216 -0.29 6.92 -0.71
C ASP A 216 0.70 6.96 0.47
N HIS A 217 1.95 7.41 0.24
CA HIS A 217 3.04 7.39 1.23
C HIS A 217 2.67 8.03 2.57
N ALA A 218 1.86 9.09 2.57
CA ALA A 218 1.37 9.73 3.79
C ALA A 218 0.66 8.74 4.75
N HIS A 219 0.04 7.69 4.21
CA HIS A 219 -0.70 6.68 4.97
C HIS A 219 0.08 5.37 5.12
N THR A 220 0.78 4.94 4.07
CA THR A 220 1.46 3.64 4.03
C THR A 220 2.90 3.71 4.49
N ARG A 221 3.51 4.90 4.44
CA ARG A 221 4.95 5.13 4.67
C ARG A 221 5.83 4.23 3.81
N ARG A 222 5.41 3.97 2.56
CA ARG A 222 6.14 3.14 1.61
C ARG A 222 6.79 3.97 0.51
N LEU A 223 7.96 3.54 0.08
CA LEU A 223 8.67 4.14 -1.04
C LEU A 223 8.80 3.11 -2.16
N ALA A 224 8.83 3.60 -3.39
CA ALA A 224 9.12 2.81 -4.57
C ALA A 224 10.54 3.10 -5.07
N SER A 225 11.25 2.08 -5.55
CA SER A 225 12.51 2.23 -6.28
C SER A 225 12.55 1.31 -7.48
N THR A 226 12.86 1.84 -8.66
CA THR A 226 12.90 1.03 -9.89
C THR A 226 13.95 -0.06 -9.82
N VAL A 227 13.54 -1.28 -10.16
CA VAL A 227 14.43 -2.43 -10.37
C VAL A 227 15.16 -2.24 -11.70
N LYS A 228 16.42 -2.66 -11.76
CA LYS A 228 17.29 -2.43 -12.91
C LYS A 228 18.08 -3.68 -13.29
N ASP A 229 18.45 -3.80 -14.55
CA ASP A 229 19.44 -4.79 -15.01
C ASP A 229 20.88 -4.38 -14.61
N ALA A 230 21.86 -5.20 -15.03
CA ALA A 230 23.28 -5.00 -14.75
C ALA A 230 23.82 -3.68 -15.33
N ASP A 231 23.27 -3.22 -16.46
CA ASP A 231 23.63 -1.96 -17.12
C ASP A 231 22.92 -0.75 -16.50
N GLY A 232 21.98 -0.97 -15.57
CA GLY A 232 21.25 0.08 -14.88
C GLY A 232 20.03 0.61 -15.65
N ARG A 233 19.57 -0.11 -16.67
CA ARG A 233 18.29 0.14 -17.34
C ARG A 233 17.15 -0.35 -16.45
N PRO A 234 16.08 0.45 -16.25
CA PRO A 234 14.87 -0.02 -15.56
C PRO A 234 14.24 -1.21 -16.28
N LEU A 235 13.89 -2.24 -15.51
CA LEU A 235 13.20 -3.43 -16.02
C LEU A 235 11.70 -3.21 -16.04
N GLY A 236 10.99 -3.76 -17.03
CA GLY A 236 9.54 -3.82 -17.08
C GLY A 236 8.95 -5.21 -16.84
N PRO A 237 7.61 -5.36 -16.85
CA PRO A 237 6.93 -6.61 -16.51
C PRO A 237 7.32 -7.82 -17.35
N ALA A 238 7.72 -7.60 -18.59
CA ALA A 238 8.11 -8.67 -19.52
C ALA A 238 9.62 -8.96 -19.50
N ASP A 239 10.43 -8.12 -18.85
CA ASP A 239 11.86 -8.34 -18.75
C ASP A 239 12.17 -9.47 -17.74
N PRO A 240 13.17 -10.32 -18.00
CA PRO A 240 13.61 -11.31 -17.03
C PRO A 240 14.16 -10.64 -15.77
N LEU A 241 13.66 -11.03 -14.60
CA LEU A 241 14.10 -10.49 -13.32
C LEU A 241 15.41 -11.15 -12.87
N PRO A 242 16.48 -10.40 -12.60
CA PRO A 242 17.71 -10.95 -12.02
C PRO A 242 17.45 -11.68 -10.70
N VAL A 243 18.14 -12.81 -10.50
CA VAL A 243 17.97 -13.69 -9.33
C VAL A 243 18.08 -12.95 -7.99
N HIS A 244 18.95 -11.94 -7.92
CA HIS A 244 19.18 -11.14 -6.71
C HIS A 244 17.95 -10.31 -6.27
N TYR A 245 16.98 -10.11 -7.17
CA TYR A 245 15.72 -9.42 -6.86
C TYR A 245 14.56 -10.35 -6.49
N LEU A 246 14.75 -11.67 -6.56
CA LEU A 246 13.71 -12.62 -6.18
C LEU A 246 13.32 -12.43 -4.72
N GLY A 247 12.01 -12.50 -4.45
CA GLY A 247 11.44 -12.33 -3.11
C GLY A 247 11.30 -10.88 -2.62
N PHE A 248 11.75 -9.87 -3.37
CA PHE A 248 11.33 -8.49 -3.08
C PHE A 248 9.85 -8.28 -3.44
N PRO A 249 9.10 -7.46 -2.68
CA PRO A 249 7.76 -7.05 -3.06
C PRO A 249 7.82 -6.10 -4.26
N LEU A 250 7.55 -6.64 -5.45
CA LEU A 250 7.58 -5.90 -6.70
C LEU A 250 6.19 -5.42 -7.11
N VAL A 251 6.14 -4.20 -7.64
CA VAL A 251 4.94 -3.60 -8.23
C VAL A 251 5.30 -2.94 -9.56
N ARG A 252 4.31 -2.75 -10.44
CA ARG A 252 4.46 -1.80 -11.55
C ARG A 252 4.47 -0.39 -10.97
N LEU A 253 5.45 0.40 -11.38
CA LEU A 253 5.66 1.74 -10.85
C LEU A 253 4.45 2.64 -11.08
N ALA A 254 3.82 2.56 -12.26
CA ALA A 254 2.65 3.35 -12.60
C ALA A 254 1.42 3.07 -11.71
N ASP A 255 1.37 1.90 -11.04
CA ASP A 255 0.25 1.54 -10.18
C ASP A 255 0.36 2.19 -8.78
N VAL A 256 1.54 2.68 -8.41
CA VAL A 256 1.81 3.26 -7.08
C VAL A 256 2.32 4.71 -7.13
N VAL A 257 2.72 5.20 -8.32
CA VAL A 257 3.26 6.54 -8.53
C VAL A 257 2.71 7.18 -9.80
N THR A 258 1.90 8.23 -9.61
CA THR A 258 1.37 9.09 -10.67
C THR A 258 2.35 10.20 -11.00
N GLY A 259 2.54 10.45 -12.30
CA GLY A 259 3.32 11.57 -12.82
C GLY A 259 4.19 11.20 -14.02
N PRO A 260 4.97 12.14 -14.58
CA PRO A 260 5.88 11.87 -15.68
C PRO A 260 6.97 10.87 -15.25
N GLY A 261 7.10 9.76 -15.97
CA GLY A 261 8.11 8.73 -15.68
C GLY A 261 7.90 7.42 -16.47
N PRO A 262 8.77 6.42 -16.27
CA PRO A 262 8.69 5.15 -16.98
C PRO A 262 7.48 4.34 -16.48
N ARG A 263 6.41 4.34 -17.27
CA ARG A 263 5.12 3.72 -16.91
C ARG A 263 5.21 2.21 -16.75
N ASP A 264 6.08 1.58 -17.54
CA ASP A 264 6.24 0.14 -17.54
C ASP A 264 7.42 -0.33 -16.69
N ALA A 265 7.99 0.51 -15.82
CA ALA A 265 9.05 0.04 -14.93
C ALA A 265 8.48 -0.77 -13.76
N MET A 266 9.14 -1.87 -13.41
CA MET A 266 8.98 -2.58 -12.15
C MET A 266 9.76 -1.86 -11.05
N ALA A 267 9.21 -1.86 -9.83
CA ALA A 267 9.84 -1.25 -8.67
C ALA A 267 9.69 -2.13 -7.43
N VAL A 268 10.71 -2.13 -6.58
CA VAL A 268 10.51 -2.58 -5.19
C VAL A 268 9.62 -1.59 -4.49
N HIS A 269 8.70 -2.10 -3.69
CA HIS A 269 7.78 -1.30 -2.88
C HIS A 269 8.04 -1.66 -1.42
N LEU A 270 8.80 -0.84 -0.69
CA LEU A 270 9.31 -1.17 0.65
C LEU A 270 8.86 -0.15 1.70
N PRO A 271 8.64 -0.57 2.97
CA PRO A 271 8.44 0.38 4.07
C PRO A 271 9.65 1.31 4.21
N GLU A 272 9.42 2.60 4.45
CA GLU A 272 10.48 3.59 4.70
C GLU A 272 11.30 3.25 5.94
N ALA A 273 10.66 2.70 6.99
CA ALA A 273 11.32 2.41 8.26
C ALA A 273 12.15 1.11 8.24
N ASP A 274 12.00 0.26 7.21
CA ASP A 274 12.66 -1.04 7.14
C ASP A 274 14.07 -0.92 6.56
N THR A 275 15.01 -0.47 7.39
CA THR A 275 16.41 -0.24 7.00
C THR A 275 17.11 -1.51 6.52
N ALA A 276 16.78 -2.67 7.09
CA ALA A 276 17.29 -3.96 6.65
C ALA A 276 16.83 -4.29 5.22
N ALA A 277 15.55 -4.02 4.92
CA ALA A 277 15.03 -4.25 3.59
C ALA A 277 15.70 -3.36 2.53
N TRP A 278 15.92 -2.09 2.87
CA TRP A 278 16.64 -1.14 2.00
C TRP A 278 18.11 -1.50 1.82
N ALA A 279 18.78 -1.97 2.87
CA ALA A 279 20.15 -2.46 2.79
C ALA A 279 20.26 -3.66 1.84
N ALA A 280 19.39 -4.65 1.99
CA ALA A 280 19.41 -5.82 1.12
C ALA A 280 19.07 -5.48 -0.33
N TYR A 281 18.12 -4.57 -0.57
CA TYR A 281 17.81 -4.12 -1.92
C TYR A 281 19.01 -3.42 -2.58
N ALA A 282 19.74 -2.60 -1.82
CA ALA A 282 20.95 -1.97 -2.31
C ALA A 282 22.07 -3.01 -2.59
N VAL A 283 22.26 -4.00 -1.72
CA VAL A 283 23.22 -5.10 -1.94
C VAL A 283 22.83 -5.96 -3.16
N ALA A 284 21.54 -6.30 -3.32
CA ALA A 284 21.03 -7.02 -4.49
C ALA A 284 21.34 -6.26 -5.78
N ARG A 285 21.10 -4.94 -5.80
CA ARG A 285 21.40 -4.08 -6.95
C ARG A 285 22.89 -3.99 -7.24
N LEU A 286 23.73 -3.94 -6.21
CA LEU A 286 25.18 -4.01 -6.35
C LEU A 286 25.62 -5.35 -6.98
N ARG A 287 25.10 -6.47 -6.48
CA ARG A 287 25.41 -7.81 -6.99
C ARG A 287 24.97 -8.01 -8.44
N THR A 288 23.78 -7.53 -8.81
CA THR A 288 23.32 -7.55 -10.21
C THR A 288 24.30 -6.83 -11.13
N SER A 289 24.78 -5.64 -10.75
CA SER A 289 25.76 -4.90 -11.55
C SER A 289 27.14 -5.57 -11.67
N GLN A 290 27.47 -6.47 -10.73
CA GLN A 290 28.76 -7.16 -10.68
C GLN A 290 28.73 -8.56 -11.33
N SER A 291 27.54 -9.13 -11.56
CA SER A 291 27.37 -10.52 -11.98
C SER A 291 27.70 -10.77 -13.46
N ASP A 292 27.92 -9.73 -14.27
CA ASP A 292 28.26 -9.83 -15.72
C ASP A 292 29.75 -9.64 -16.06
N VAL A 293 30.65 -10.20 -15.24
CA VAL A 293 32.05 -10.42 -15.68
C VAL A 293 32.40 -11.90 -15.58
N PRO A 294 32.49 -12.64 -16.70
CA PRO A 294 33.10 -13.96 -16.69
C PRO A 294 34.57 -13.84 -16.27
N ALA A 295 34.96 -14.61 -15.26
CA ALA A 295 36.32 -14.67 -14.70
C ALA A 295 37.41 -15.17 -15.69
N THR A 296 37.08 -15.44 -16.95
CA THR A 296 37.98 -15.99 -17.97
C THR A 296 38.62 -14.94 -18.90
N ALA A 297 38.23 -13.67 -18.84
CA ALA A 297 38.80 -12.63 -19.71
C ALA A 297 40.05 -11.90 -19.15
N ARG A 298 40.75 -12.48 -18.15
CA ARG A 298 41.94 -11.85 -17.52
C ARG A 298 43.30 -12.20 -18.15
N ARG A 299 43.33 -12.88 -19.29
CA ARG A 299 44.57 -13.10 -20.07
C ARG A 299 44.45 -12.57 -21.49
N ARG A 300 44.73 -11.29 -21.70
CA ARG A 300 45.36 -10.79 -22.94
C ARG A 300 46.44 -9.77 -22.58
N THR A 301 47.63 -10.07 -23.10
CA THR A 301 48.90 -9.33 -23.10
C THR A 301 48.72 -7.86 -23.52
N PRO A 302 49.52 -6.90 -23.01
CA PRO A 302 49.29 -5.48 -23.26
C PRO A 302 49.68 -5.09 -24.70
N GLY A 303 48.76 -4.40 -25.38
CA GLY A 303 48.96 -3.68 -26.65
C GLY A 303 48.33 -2.27 -26.55
N PRO A 304 48.79 -1.29 -27.34
CA PRO A 304 49.10 0.03 -26.83
C PRO A 304 47.87 0.92 -26.57
N THR A 305 47.97 1.63 -25.45
CA THR A 305 47.30 2.88 -25.06
C THR A 305 46.24 3.45 -26.02
N SER A 306 44.97 3.29 -25.65
CA SER A 306 43.95 4.30 -25.91
C SER A 306 43.54 4.95 -24.59
N ARG A 307 44.05 6.15 -24.34
CA ARG A 307 43.54 7.04 -23.30
C ARG A 307 42.05 7.30 -23.54
N GLY A 308 41.26 7.12 -22.48
CA GLY A 308 40.05 7.90 -22.26
C GLY A 308 38.76 7.35 -22.85
N ARG A 309 37.93 6.79 -21.96
CA ARG A 309 36.55 7.26 -21.69
C ARG A 309 36.03 6.53 -20.45
N ARG A 310 36.34 7.06 -19.26
CA ARG A 310 35.55 6.75 -18.06
C ARG A 310 34.18 7.39 -18.28
N ARG A 311 33.16 6.60 -18.59
CA ARG A 311 31.78 7.08 -18.65
C ARG A 311 31.35 7.40 -17.23
N TRP A 312 31.28 8.70 -16.95
CA TRP A 312 30.60 9.24 -15.79
C TRP A 312 29.10 9.00 -15.94
N TRP A 313 28.47 8.57 -14.85
CA TRP A 313 27.06 8.22 -14.76
C TRP A 313 26.20 9.47 -14.90
N GLY A 314 25.88 9.83 -16.15
CA GLY A 314 24.93 10.86 -16.50
C GLY A 314 23.51 10.31 -16.55
N ASN A 315 22.68 10.79 -15.63
CA ASN A 315 21.29 11.23 -15.86
C ASN A 315 20.29 10.21 -16.43
N SER A 316 19.83 9.27 -15.59
CA SER A 316 18.48 8.70 -15.69
C SER A 316 17.55 9.19 -14.56
N TRP A 317 17.90 10.27 -13.88
CA TRP A 317 17.17 10.84 -12.73
C TRP A 317 16.37 12.09 -13.12
N ARG A 318 15.98 12.18 -14.40
CA ARG A 318 15.22 13.29 -14.97
C ARG A 318 13.78 12.83 -15.22
N THR A 319 12.87 13.17 -14.30
CA THR A 319 11.46 13.38 -14.64
C THR A 319 11.27 14.88 -14.68
N GLY A 320 10.86 15.41 -15.84
CA GLY A 320 10.94 16.82 -16.19
C GLY A 320 10.39 17.78 -15.14
N ALA A 321 11.22 18.73 -14.73
CA ALA A 321 10.79 20.00 -14.19
C ALA A 321 11.36 21.07 -15.11
N GLY A 322 10.48 21.80 -15.80
CA GLY A 322 10.84 22.98 -16.56
C GLY A 322 11.30 24.08 -15.60
N THR A 323 12.45 24.65 -15.89
CA THR A 323 13.01 25.80 -15.17
C THR A 323 12.15 27.04 -15.44
N PRO A 324 11.62 27.77 -14.44
CA PRO A 324 11.25 29.16 -14.65
C PRO A 324 12.53 30.01 -14.56
N LYS A 325 12.82 30.77 -15.62
CA LYS A 325 13.86 31.80 -15.60
C LYS A 325 13.49 32.86 -14.57
N ASN A 326 14.39 33.08 -13.60
CA ASN A 326 14.40 34.28 -12.77
C ASN A 326 14.54 35.51 -13.68
N ARG A 327 13.56 36.41 -13.66
CA ARG A 327 13.75 37.82 -14.04
C ARG A 327 13.37 38.66 -12.82
N ARG A 328 14.38 39.24 -12.19
CA ARG A 328 14.21 40.35 -11.25
C ARG A 328 13.76 41.56 -12.05
N GLU A 329 12.70 42.22 -11.61
CA GLU A 329 12.49 43.67 -11.72
C GLU A 329 11.29 44.07 -10.85
N SER A 330 11.51 45.08 -10.00
CA SER A 330 10.55 45.70 -9.08
C SER A 330 9.94 46.97 -9.73
N PRO A 331 8.91 47.60 -9.13
CA PRO A 331 7.74 48.11 -9.85
C PRO A 331 7.77 49.61 -10.14
N SER A 332 7.04 50.04 -11.17
CA SER A 332 6.42 51.39 -11.24
C SER A 332 5.39 51.48 -12.38
N GLY A 333 4.35 52.30 -12.18
CA GLY A 333 3.75 53.08 -13.27
C GLY A 333 2.47 52.57 -13.95
N THR A 334 1.33 52.90 -13.33
CA THR A 334 0.14 53.58 -13.93
C THR A 334 -0.33 53.24 -15.36
N ARG A 335 -1.62 52.84 -15.42
CA ARG A 335 -2.62 52.90 -16.54
C ARG A 335 -2.59 54.22 -17.36
N PRO A 336 -3.18 54.32 -18.60
CA PRO A 336 -4.55 53.83 -18.89
C PRO A 336 -4.94 53.42 -20.35
N THR A 337 -6.12 52.77 -20.44
CA THR A 337 -7.15 52.69 -21.50
C THR A 337 -6.78 52.71 -23.00
N ARG A 338 -7.35 51.75 -23.76
CA ARG A 338 -8.48 51.95 -24.72
C ARG A 338 -8.96 50.62 -25.34
N LEU A 339 -10.28 50.44 -25.37
CA LEU A 339 -11.05 49.55 -26.27
C LEU A 339 -11.04 50.16 -27.69
N PRO A 340 -11.27 49.39 -28.79
CA PRO A 340 -12.64 49.07 -29.24
C PRO A 340 -12.89 47.67 -29.85
N THR A 341 -14.13 47.21 -29.61
CA THR A 341 -15.14 46.74 -30.60
C THR A 341 -14.94 45.46 -31.44
N ARG A 342 -15.83 44.49 -31.12
CA ARG A 342 -16.67 43.56 -31.92
C ARG A 342 -16.20 43.15 -33.33
N TRP A 343 -16.49 41.89 -33.70
CA TRP A 343 -17.34 41.51 -34.84
C TRP A 343 -17.87 40.06 -34.64
N CYS A 344 -19.06 39.82 -35.19
CA CYS A 344 -19.91 38.63 -35.04
C CYS A 344 -19.80 37.68 -36.25
N SER A 345 -20.46 36.52 -36.09
CA SER A 345 -20.88 35.51 -37.08
C SER A 345 -19.84 34.40 -37.36
N GLU A 346 -20.20 33.12 -37.54
CA GLU A 346 -21.48 32.50 -37.84
C GLU A 346 -21.49 31.00 -37.51
N THR A 347 -22.70 30.50 -37.35
CA THR A 347 -23.20 29.13 -37.17
C THR A 347 -22.54 27.99 -37.97
N ARG A 348 -22.49 26.79 -37.36
CA ARG A 348 -23.24 25.59 -37.82
C ARG A 348 -23.03 24.39 -36.89
N SER A 349 -24.13 23.93 -36.28
CA SER A 349 -24.36 22.52 -35.93
C SER A 349 -25.01 21.82 -37.12
N PRO A 350 -24.93 20.48 -37.23
CA PRO A 350 -26.12 19.66 -36.91
C PRO A 350 -25.73 18.34 -36.20
N SER A 351 -26.37 17.98 -35.09
CA SER A 351 -27.58 17.15 -34.97
C SER A 351 -27.29 15.67 -34.64
N PHE A 352 -27.92 15.25 -33.55
CA PHE A 352 -28.08 13.92 -32.99
C PHE A 352 -28.49 12.83 -33.99
N SER A 353 -28.05 11.58 -33.74
CA SER A 353 -28.93 10.41 -33.85
C SER A 353 -28.52 9.31 -32.85
N ARG A 354 -29.53 8.75 -32.17
CA ARG A 354 -29.46 7.56 -31.33
C ARG A 354 -29.60 6.31 -32.20
N SER A 355 -28.94 5.22 -31.82
CA SER A 355 -29.49 3.88 -31.98
C SER A 355 -28.86 2.92 -30.97
N SER A 356 -29.62 1.89 -30.62
CA SER A 356 -29.51 0.99 -29.48
C SER A 356 -29.37 -0.46 -29.92
N SER A 357 -28.95 -1.33 -28.99
CA SER A 357 -28.71 -2.80 -29.09
C SER A 357 -27.39 -3.17 -29.79
N THR A 358 -26.60 -4.15 -29.32
CA THR A 358 -26.95 -5.44 -28.70
C THR A 358 -25.81 -5.95 -27.81
N ARG A 359 -26.15 -6.78 -26.82
CA ARG A 359 -25.22 -7.50 -25.91
C ARG A 359 -24.39 -8.54 -26.67
N GLU A 360 -23.10 -8.60 -26.36
CA GLU A 360 -22.33 -9.85 -26.34
C GLU A 360 -21.39 -9.82 -25.12
N SER A 361 -21.41 -10.89 -24.34
CA SER A 361 -20.53 -11.11 -23.18
C SER A 361 -19.34 -12.00 -23.58
N PRO A 362 -18.11 -11.69 -23.14
CA PRO A 362 -17.02 -12.67 -23.15
C PRO A 362 -16.70 -13.19 -21.73
N PRO A 363 -15.92 -14.28 -21.62
CA PRO A 363 -16.07 -15.27 -20.55
C PRO A 363 -15.25 -14.97 -19.28
N SER A 364 -15.67 -15.66 -18.23
CA SER A 364 -15.12 -15.75 -16.89
C SER A 364 -13.61 -16.01 -16.86
N GLY A 365 -12.84 -15.04 -16.36
CA GLY A 365 -11.43 -15.18 -15.98
C GLY A 365 -11.23 -15.62 -14.52
N PRO A 366 -10.01 -16.03 -14.11
CA PRO A 366 -9.78 -16.93 -12.98
C PRO A 366 -9.99 -16.27 -11.62
N GLY A 367 -10.39 -17.10 -10.65
CA GLY A 367 -10.89 -16.75 -9.33
C GLY A 367 -10.09 -15.67 -8.59
N GLY A 368 -10.77 -14.55 -8.33
CA GLY A 368 -10.26 -13.48 -7.48
C GLY A 368 -10.22 -13.91 -6.01
N HIS A 369 -9.08 -13.71 -5.38
CA HIS A 369 -8.93 -13.80 -3.93
C HIS A 369 -9.36 -12.47 -3.29
N ARG A 370 -10.13 -12.53 -2.18
CA ARG A 370 -10.63 -11.34 -1.47
C ARG A 370 -10.48 -11.48 0.04
N THR A 371 -10.30 -10.34 0.72
CA THR A 371 -10.15 -10.26 2.17
C THR A 371 -11.15 -9.25 2.74
N ILE A 372 -11.94 -9.63 3.74
CA ILE A 372 -12.95 -8.82 4.42
C ILE A 372 -12.49 -8.56 5.85
N CYS A 373 -12.42 -7.30 6.28
CA CYS A 373 -11.93 -6.90 7.60
C CYS A 373 -13.08 -6.34 8.45
N GLY A 374 -13.24 -6.78 9.70
CA GLY A 374 -14.26 -6.23 10.62
C GLY A 374 -13.73 -6.07 12.03
N ASN A 375 -14.40 -5.29 12.88
CA ASN A 375 -14.02 -5.10 14.27
C ASN A 375 -14.95 -5.87 15.20
N GLY A 376 -14.45 -6.91 15.85
CA GLY A 376 -15.14 -7.60 16.93
C GLY A 376 -14.16 -7.97 18.03
N TRP A 377 -14.50 -7.59 19.26
CA TRP A 377 -13.83 -8.03 20.49
C TRP A 377 -14.36 -9.43 20.86
N ASP A 378 -13.46 -10.32 21.29
CA ASP A 378 -13.79 -11.62 21.87
C ASP A 378 -13.49 -11.54 23.37
N ILE A 379 -14.54 -11.62 24.19
CA ILE A 379 -14.43 -11.84 25.62
C ILE A 379 -14.93 -13.25 25.88
N SER A 380 -14.03 -14.22 25.85
CA SER A 380 -14.30 -15.56 26.34
C SER A 380 -13.15 -16.07 27.21
N THR A 381 -13.33 -15.95 28.52
CA THR A 381 -13.14 -17.00 29.56
C THR A 381 -12.72 -16.42 30.92
N ARG A 382 -13.68 -16.36 31.86
CA ARG A 382 -13.53 -16.93 33.22
C ARG A 382 -14.92 -17.15 33.82
N ARG A 383 -15.40 -18.39 33.75
CA ARG A 383 -16.48 -18.90 34.61
C ARG A 383 -15.91 -19.10 36.01
N ARG A 384 -16.55 -18.50 37.02
CA ARG A 384 -16.74 -19.09 38.35
C ARG A 384 -18.20 -18.87 38.74
N SER A 385 -18.88 -19.96 39.08
CA SER A 385 -20.27 -20.01 39.53
C SER A 385 -20.36 -19.71 41.05
N PRO A 386 -21.56 -19.68 41.69
CA PRO A 386 -22.10 -18.52 42.40
C PRO A 386 -22.06 -18.68 43.94
N PRO A 387 -22.70 -17.75 44.69
CA PRO A 387 -23.83 -18.24 45.48
C PRO A 387 -25.08 -17.33 45.51
N THR A 388 -26.21 -18.03 45.63
CA THR A 388 -27.54 -17.72 46.18
C THR A 388 -27.66 -16.57 47.20
N ARG A 389 -28.67 -15.67 47.08
CA ARG A 389 -30.03 -15.77 47.67
C ARG A 389 -30.86 -14.47 47.49
N ALA A 390 -32.10 -14.64 47.05
CA ALA A 390 -33.37 -13.96 47.35
C ALA A 390 -33.47 -12.42 47.57
N ARG A 391 -34.34 -11.76 46.78
CA ARG A 391 -35.66 -11.21 47.21
C ARG A 391 -36.47 -10.60 46.03
N SER A 392 -37.59 -11.27 45.74
CA SER A 392 -38.96 -10.82 45.39
C SER A 392 -39.31 -9.60 44.49
N PRO A 393 -40.53 -9.61 43.87
CA PRO A 393 -40.81 -8.99 42.58
C PRO A 393 -41.68 -7.72 42.66
N MET A 394 -41.61 -6.88 41.64
CA MET A 394 -42.64 -5.88 41.36
C MET A 394 -43.37 -6.24 40.05
N ARG A 395 -44.62 -6.67 40.22
CA ARG A 395 -45.65 -6.66 39.18
C ARG A 395 -46.06 -5.21 38.94
N TRP A 396 -46.26 -4.82 37.68
CA TRP A 396 -47.41 -4.00 37.30
C TRP A 396 -47.98 -4.48 35.95
N ARG A 397 -49.29 -4.72 35.97
CA ARG A 397 -50.21 -4.92 34.84
C ARG A 397 -50.14 -3.65 33.98
N GLY A 398 -50.07 -3.66 32.65
CA GLY A 398 -50.90 -4.35 31.69
C GLY A 398 -51.83 -3.31 31.05
N LEU A 399 -51.72 -3.03 29.74
CA LEU A 399 -52.85 -2.53 28.96
C LEU A 399 -52.72 -2.87 27.48
N ARG A 400 -53.86 -2.93 26.81
CA ARG A 400 -54.25 -3.81 25.70
C ARG A 400 -53.79 -3.34 24.31
N ARG A 401 -53.78 -4.34 23.41
CA ARG A 401 -53.91 -4.20 21.96
C ARG A 401 -55.19 -3.43 21.59
N CYS A 402 -55.11 -2.59 20.56
CA CYS A 402 -56.24 -2.32 19.67
C CYS A 402 -55.85 -2.78 18.26
N THR A 403 -56.68 -3.65 17.71
CA THR A 403 -56.77 -4.05 16.30
C THR A 403 -57.34 -2.90 15.46
N GLY A 404 -56.98 -2.86 14.17
CA GLY A 404 -57.32 -1.76 13.28
C GLY A 404 -58.70 -1.79 12.64
N THR A 405 -58.96 -0.71 11.91
CA THR A 405 -59.50 -0.63 10.54
C THR A 405 -59.01 0.68 9.95
#